data_AF-A0A803T5C4-F1
#
_entry.id   AF-A0A803T5C4-F1
#
_cell.length_a   1.000
_cell.length_b   1.000
_cell.length_c   1.000
_cell.angle_alpha   90.00
_cell.angle_beta   90.00
_cell.angle_gamma   90.00
#
_symmetry.space_group_name_H-M   'P 1'
#
loop_
_entity.id
_entity.type
_entity.pdbx_description
1 polymer ?
#
loop_
_entity_poly.entity_id
_entity_poly.type
_entity_poly.pdbx_seq_one_letter_code
_entity_poly.pdbx_strand_id
1 'polypeptide(L)'
;MDTEGFLTALGEFSATLAGDSVDALVALWNTEATRAIDTIAPERPLSSTQAKPSPWFTEELAAMKRKKRGLEGVWRLEPSEPNRTWVCSYLRAYATAKDVAKNAFFAANIVSAKNRPAELFRVVRGLLYPVPQDGIPDNSAACCEAFARFFVDKVALIRSGFDTILTAVSEDVARAPACPILMDSFQLVQPKDMDKVLGDVKATTCILDPCACWLVREARGGLAEWVKVVVNASLREGIFPASFKLAVIKPLLKRPSLDPTQLDSYRPISNLPFLGKVVEHVVATQLQAFLVDTDFLDPAQSGFRPGHGTKTALVALVDDLCRELDRGSVSLLVLLDLSAAFDTVDHGILLGRLAGMGLGGTVLQRHQSFLEGRSQMVSLGDTCSAPQTLTCGVPQSSILSPMLFNIYMKPLGELIRSFGVRCHLYVHDVQLYHSFPPVTKEAVQVLN
;
A
#
# COMPACT_ATOMS: atom_id res chain seq x y z
N MET A 1 -20.21 16.47 6.43
CA MET A 1 -20.06 17.21 5.16
C MET A 1 -21.27 16.85 4.32
N ASP A 2 -21.92 17.85 3.75
CA ASP A 2 -23.17 17.71 2.99
C ASP A 2 -22.87 17.28 1.55
N THR A 3 -23.32 16.08 1.17
CA THR A 3 -23.16 15.52 -0.18
C THR A 3 -23.97 16.26 -1.22
N GLU A 4 -25.19 16.70 -0.88
CA GLU A 4 -26.05 17.45 -1.79
C GLU A 4 -25.49 18.87 -1.98
N GLY A 5 -25.02 19.49 -0.90
CA GLY A 5 -24.32 20.77 -0.95
C GLY A 5 -23.04 20.70 -1.78
N PHE A 6 -22.26 19.61 -1.66
CA PHE A 6 -21.07 19.40 -2.48
C PHE A 6 -21.41 19.29 -3.97
N LEU A 7 -22.39 18.47 -4.34
CA LEU A 7 -22.85 18.33 -5.73
C LEU A 7 -23.40 19.66 -6.28
N THR A 8 -24.17 20.38 -5.47
CA THR A 8 -24.71 21.70 -5.83
C THR A 8 -23.59 22.71 -6.08
N ALA A 9 -22.57 22.72 -5.22
CA ALA A 9 -21.44 23.63 -5.33
C ALA A 9 -20.52 23.27 -6.52
N LEU A 10 -20.35 21.98 -6.80
CA LEU A 10 -19.57 21.48 -7.95
C LEU A 10 -20.25 21.80 -9.28
N GLY A 11 -21.57 21.67 -9.34
CA GLY A 11 -22.36 21.90 -10.55
C GLY A 11 -22.35 20.72 -11.53
N GLU A 12 -23.10 20.88 -12.62
CA GLU A 12 -23.15 19.88 -13.69
C GLU A 12 -21.91 19.95 -14.58
N PHE A 13 -21.49 18.79 -15.10
CA PHE A 13 -20.38 18.72 -16.05
C PHE A 13 -20.81 19.32 -17.41
N SER A 14 -20.06 20.30 -17.93
CA SER A 14 -20.34 20.85 -19.26
C SER A 14 -19.81 19.95 -20.37
N ALA A 15 -20.70 19.46 -21.23
CA ALA A 15 -20.36 18.60 -22.37
C ALA A 15 -19.37 19.23 -23.37
N THR A 16 -19.23 20.57 -23.39
CA THR A 16 -18.27 21.28 -24.23
C THR A 16 -16.81 20.96 -23.89
N LEU A 17 -16.55 20.44 -22.69
CA LEU A 17 -15.21 20.13 -22.16
C LEU A 17 -14.77 18.69 -22.48
N ALA A 18 -15.65 17.84 -23.03
CA ALA A 18 -15.36 16.42 -23.27
C ALA A 18 -14.29 16.16 -24.35
N GLY A 19 -13.86 17.20 -25.09
CA GLY A 19 -12.80 17.15 -26.10
C GLY A 19 -11.42 17.57 -25.61
N ASP A 20 -11.29 18.01 -24.36
CA ASP A 20 -10.01 18.41 -23.78
C ASP A 20 -9.12 17.19 -23.48
N SER A 21 -7.80 17.42 -23.37
CA SER A 21 -6.86 16.36 -23.01
C SER A 21 -7.14 15.81 -21.62
N VAL A 22 -6.75 14.55 -21.37
CA VAL A 22 -6.98 13.91 -20.07
C VAL A 22 -6.39 14.72 -18.90
N ASP A 23 -5.23 15.33 -19.07
CA ASP A 23 -4.60 16.16 -18.02
C ASP A 23 -5.39 17.45 -17.75
N ALA A 24 -5.95 18.08 -18.79
CA ALA A 24 -6.79 19.27 -18.64
C ALA A 24 -8.10 18.93 -17.90
N LEU A 25 -8.72 17.79 -18.22
CA LEU A 25 -9.91 17.29 -17.54
C LEU A 25 -9.65 17.01 -16.04
N VAL A 26 -8.49 16.42 -15.72
CA VAL A 26 -8.12 16.18 -14.32
C VAL A 26 -7.80 17.47 -13.58
N ALA A 27 -7.13 18.43 -14.23
CA ALA A 27 -6.88 19.75 -13.65
C ALA A 27 -8.18 20.50 -13.35
N LEU A 28 -9.15 20.42 -14.26
CA LEU A 28 -10.49 20.98 -14.06
C LEU A 28 -11.19 20.30 -12.88
N TRP A 29 -11.22 18.97 -12.83
CA TRP A 29 -11.78 18.23 -11.70
C TRP A 29 -11.18 18.67 -10.37
N ASN A 30 -9.84 18.76 -10.29
CA ASN A 30 -9.16 19.18 -9.07
C ASN A 30 -9.55 20.60 -8.67
N THR A 31 -9.64 21.52 -9.64
CA THR A 31 -10.00 22.91 -9.40
C THR A 31 -11.44 23.05 -8.90
N GLU A 32 -12.40 22.43 -9.60
CA GLU A 32 -13.82 22.52 -9.27
C GLU A 32 -14.17 21.79 -7.97
N ALA A 33 -13.59 20.61 -7.74
CA ALA A 33 -13.80 19.87 -6.49
C ALA A 33 -13.23 20.63 -5.29
N THR A 34 -12.04 21.24 -5.42
CA THR A 34 -11.45 22.07 -4.35
C THR A 34 -12.32 23.30 -4.10
N ARG A 35 -12.75 24.01 -5.15
CA ARG A 35 -13.67 25.15 -5.03
C ARG A 35 -14.97 24.78 -4.32
N ALA A 36 -15.54 23.62 -4.65
CA ALA A 36 -16.76 23.12 -4.03
C ALA A 36 -16.54 22.83 -2.54
N ILE A 37 -15.41 22.22 -2.17
CA ILE A 37 -15.02 22.00 -0.76
C ILE A 37 -14.87 23.32 0.00
N ASP A 38 -14.14 24.28 -0.56
CA ASP A 38 -13.89 25.58 0.09
C ASP A 38 -15.21 26.36 0.30
N THR A 39 -16.18 26.15 -0.59
CA THR A 39 -17.51 26.75 -0.48
C THR A 39 -18.32 26.13 0.66
N ILE A 40 -18.34 24.79 0.78
CA ILE A 40 -19.16 24.09 1.77
C ILE A 40 -18.49 23.98 3.16
N ALA A 41 -17.16 24.04 3.19
CA ALA A 41 -16.35 23.80 4.37
C ALA A 41 -15.07 24.67 4.36
N PRO A 42 -15.21 26.01 4.47
CA PRO A 42 -14.06 26.91 4.44
C PRO A 42 -13.10 26.64 5.61
N GLU A 43 -11.80 26.77 5.34
CA GLU A 43 -10.78 26.63 6.38
C GLU A 43 -11.03 27.61 7.52
N ARG A 44 -11.05 27.09 8.75
CA ARG A 44 -11.14 27.91 9.96
C ARG A 44 -9.89 27.67 10.80
N PRO A 45 -9.26 28.73 11.33
CA PRO A 45 -8.10 28.56 12.20
C PRO A 45 -8.48 27.69 13.40
N LEU A 46 -7.69 26.64 13.64
CA LEU A 46 -7.86 25.76 14.77
C LEU A 46 -7.67 26.58 16.05
N SER A 47 -8.77 26.80 16.79
CA SER A 47 -8.69 27.22 18.18
C SER A 47 -7.99 26.11 18.96
N SER A 48 -6.82 26.43 19.54
CA SER A 48 -5.98 25.55 20.35
C SER A 48 -6.81 24.57 21.19
N THR A 49 -6.75 23.28 20.83
CA THR A 49 -7.36 22.22 21.63
C THR A 49 -6.37 21.78 22.70
N GLN A 50 -6.77 21.97 23.95
CA GLN A 50 -6.11 21.31 25.08
C GLN A 50 -5.92 19.82 24.76
N ALA A 51 -4.72 19.29 24.99
CA ALA A 51 -4.44 17.88 24.81
C ALA A 51 -5.53 17.05 25.51
N LYS A 52 -6.22 16.19 24.75
CA LYS A 52 -7.27 15.34 25.33
C LYS A 52 -6.64 14.53 26.47
N PRO A 53 -7.14 14.65 27.71
CA PRO A 53 -6.62 13.87 28.81
C PRO A 53 -6.74 12.38 28.48
N SER A 54 -5.80 11.57 28.97
CA SER A 54 -5.85 10.13 28.76
C SER A 54 -7.22 9.59 29.20
N PRO A 55 -7.81 8.59 28.50
CA PRO A 55 -9.19 8.16 28.77
C PRO A 55 -9.46 7.66 30.20
N TRP A 56 -8.41 7.21 30.90
CA TRP A 56 -8.44 6.77 32.30
C TRP A 56 -8.24 7.91 33.31
N PHE A 57 -7.95 9.13 32.85
CA PHE A 57 -7.65 10.27 33.71
C PHE A 57 -8.95 10.96 34.14
N THR A 58 -9.33 10.73 35.39
CA THR A 58 -10.60 11.22 35.97
C THR A 58 -10.49 12.66 36.47
N GLU A 59 -11.63 13.32 36.69
CA GLU A 59 -11.68 14.66 37.30
C GLU A 59 -11.11 14.66 38.74
N GLU A 60 -11.25 13.55 39.46
CA GLU A 60 -10.63 13.34 40.77
C GLU A 60 -9.10 13.39 40.67
N LEU A 61 -8.51 12.70 39.68
CA LEU A 61 -7.06 12.79 39.43
C LEU A 61 -6.64 14.19 38.98
N ALA A 62 -7.49 14.90 38.22
CA ALA A 62 -7.24 16.29 37.85
C ALA A 62 -7.19 17.20 39.09
N ALA A 63 -8.15 17.05 40.00
CA ALA A 63 -8.19 17.77 41.28
C ALA A 63 -6.98 17.43 42.16
N MET A 64 -6.61 16.15 42.24
CA MET A 64 -5.43 15.74 42.99
C MET A 64 -4.14 16.33 42.39
N LYS A 65 -4.03 16.40 41.06
CA LYS A 65 -2.89 17.02 40.35
C LYS A 65 -2.81 18.52 40.61
N ARG A 66 -3.94 19.23 40.66
CA ARG A 66 -4.00 20.67 41.04
C ARG A 66 -3.50 20.87 42.47
N LYS A 67 -3.98 20.07 43.43
CA LYS A 67 -3.55 20.12 44.83
C LYS A 67 -2.07 19.76 45.01
N LYS A 68 -1.58 18.75 44.29
CA LYS A 68 -0.15 18.40 44.22
C LYS A 68 0.70 19.62 43.85
N ARG A 69 0.35 20.32 42.76
CA ARG A 69 1.08 21.51 42.31
C ARG A 69 1.06 22.63 43.34
N GLY A 70 -0.07 22.83 44.03
CA GLY A 70 -0.18 23.78 45.13
C GLY A 70 0.79 23.46 46.27
N LEU A 71 0.84 22.18 46.70
CA LEU A 71 1.76 21.73 47.75
C LEU A 71 3.23 21.82 47.34
N GLU A 72 3.56 21.49 46.08
CA GLU A 72 4.90 21.70 45.52
C GLU A 72 5.28 23.19 45.52
N GLY A 73 4.33 24.09 45.25
CA GLY A 73 4.52 25.54 45.35
C GLY A 73 4.83 26.00 46.78
N VAL A 74 4.06 25.52 47.76
CA VAL A 74 4.29 25.83 49.19
C VAL A 74 5.68 25.35 49.63
N TRP A 75 6.10 24.15 49.26
CA TRP A 75 7.43 23.63 49.59
C TRP A 75 8.57 24.42 48.92
N ARG A 76 8.38 24.93 47.70
CA ARG A 76 9.37 25.81 47.04
C ARG A 76 9.53 27.15 47.73
N LEU A 77 8.46 27.68 48.33
CA LEU A 77 8.47 28.95 49.06
C LEU A 77 9.02 28.79 50.48
N GLU A 78 8.69 27.68 51.15
CA GLU A 78 9.13 27.38 52.52
C GLU A 78 9.64 25.93 52.64
N PRO A 79 10.95 25.71 52.42
CA PRO A 79 11.57 24.39 52.43
C PRO A 79 11.78 23.87 53.85
N SER A 80 10.70 23.46 54.52
CA SER A 80 10.73 22.86 55.85
C SER A 80 10.52 21.34 55.81
N GLU A 81 11.05 20.60 56.79
CA GLU A 81 10.85 19.14 56.92
C GLU A 81 9.36 18.72 57.00
N PRO A 82 8.48 19.45 57.71
CA PRO A 82 7.04 19.20 57.66
C PRO A 82 6.45 19.33 56.25
N ASN A 83 6.79 20.39 55.52
CA ASN A 83 6.30 20.64 54.16
C ASN A 83 6.81 19.57 53.17
N ARG A 84 8.08 19.17 53.29
CA ARG A 84 8.66 18.06 52.52
C ARG A 84 7.91 16.75 52.78
N THR A 85 7.63 16.43 54.04
CA THR A 85 6.90 15.22 54.43
C THR A 85 5.47 15.21 53.85
N TRP A 86 4.77 16.35 53.88
CA TRP A 86 3.45 16.52 53.28
C TRP A 86 3.45 16.36 51.75
N VAL A 87 4.41 16.98 51.05
CA VAL A 87 4.53 16.81 49.60
C VAL A 87 4.83 15.35 49.25
N CYS A 88 5.78 14.71 49.93
CA CYS A 88 6.13 13.32 49.68
C CYS A 88 4.96 12.35 49.95
N SER A 89 4.20 12.53 51.03
CA SER A 89 3.04 11.69 51.32
C SER A 89 1.94 11.88 50.29
N TYR A 90 1.68 13.12 49.87
CA TYR A 90 0.67 13.43 48.86
C TYR A 90 1.08 12.93 47.46
N LEU A 91 2.36 13.00 47.11
CA LEU A 91 2.91 12.41 45.88
C LEU A 91 2.67 10.90 45.81
N ARG A 92 2.89 10.19 46.91
CA ARG A 92 2.62 8.74 47.00
C ARG A 92 1.12 8.45 46.84
N ALA A 93 0.26 9.17 47.56
CA ALA A 93 -1.18 9.02 47.45
C ALA A 93 -1.69 9.27 46.01
N TYR A 94 -1.18 10.32 45.35
CA TYR A 94 -1.50 10.61 43.95
C TYR A 94 -1.00 9.54 42.99
N ALA A 95 0.21 9.01 43.20
CA ALA A 95 0.74 7.91 42.38
C ALA A 95 -0.12 6.66 42.51
N THR A 96 -0.49 6.27 43.74
CA THR A 96 -1.40 5.14 43.99
C THR A 96 -2.76 5.34 43.33
N ALA A 97 -3.39 6.52 43.50
CA ALA A 97 -4.68 6.81 42.89
C ALA A 97 -4.63 6.73 41.35
N LYS A 98 -3.54 7.23 40.75
CA LYS A 98 -3.30 7.16 39.31
C LYS A 98 -3.19 5.70 38.83
N ASP A 99 -2.46 4.87 39.56
CA ASP A 99 -2.28 3.46 39.20
C ASP A 99 -3.58 2.67 39.36
N VAL A 100 -4.37 2.94 40.41
CA VAL A 100 -5.70 2.35 40.62
C VAL A 100 -6.66 2.71 39.48
N ALA A 101 -6.76 4.00 39.12
CA ALA A 101 -7.65 4.45 38.04
C ALA A 101 -7.25 3.84 36.69
N LYS A 102 -5.94 3.79 36.40
CA LYS A 102 -5.40 3.19 35.18
C LYS A 102 -5.71 1.69 35.14
N ASN A 103 -5.49 0.97 36.23
CA ASN A 103 -5.77 -0.46 36.33
C ASN A 103 -7.27 -0.76 36.19
N ALA A 104 -8.14 0.00 36.86
CA ALA A 104 -9.59 -0.16 36.77
C ALA A 104 -10.09 0.02 35.33
N PHE A 105 -9.60 1.04 34.63
CA PHE A 105 -9.96 1.31 33.23
C PHE A 105 -9.58 0.14 32.29
N PHE A 106 -8.32 -0.33 32.37
CA PHE A 106 -7.88 -1.43 31.50
C PHE A 106 -8.52 -2.76 31.88
N ALA A 107 -8.74 -3.03 33.16
CA ALA A 107 -9.49 -4.21 33.61
C ALA A 107 -10.92 -4.21 33.04
N ALA A 108 -11.62 -3.07 33.07
CA ALA A 108 -12.95 -2.93 32.49
C ALA A 108 -12.95 -3.18 30.96
N ASN A 109 -11.94 -2.67 30.24
CA ASN A 109 -11.79 -2.89 28.80
C ASN A 109 -11.51 -4.36 28.44
N ILE A 110 -10.73 -5.07 29.27
CA ILE A 110 -10.47 -6.50 29.06
C ILE A 110 -11.77 -7.30 29.27
N VAL A 111 -12.53 -6.98 30.32
CA VAL A 111 -13.80 -7.65 30.62
C VAL A 111 -14.84 -7.40 29.53
N SER A 112 -14.96 -6.16 29.04
CA SER A 112 -15.92 -5.81 27.97
C SER A 112 -15.57 -6.47 26.63
N ALA A 113 -14.29 -6.73 26.37
CA ALA A 113 -13.80 -7.37 25.15
C ALA A 113 -13.77 -8.91 25.22
N LYS A 114 -14.18 -9.54 26.33
CA LYS A 114 -14.03 -10.99 26.59
C LYS A 114 -14.57 -11.89 25.46
N ASN A 115 -15.68 -11.50 24.84
CA ASN A 115 -16.33 -12.27 23.76
C ASN A 115 -15.97 -11.78 22.34
N ARG A 116 -14.96 -10.91 22.22
CA ARG A 116 -14.52 -10.30 20.95
C ARG A 116 -13.01 -10.45 20.78
N PRO A 117 -12.52 -11.56 20.21
CA PRO A 117 -11.09 -11.88 20.14
C PRO A 117 -10.22 -10.77 19.53
N ALA A 118 -10.69 -10.11 18.47
CA ALA A 118 -9.95 -9.01 17.82
C ALA A 118 -9.82 -7.77 18.71
N GLU A 119 -10.87 -7.45 19.48
CA GLU A 119 -10.89 -6.30 20.39
C GLU A 119 -10.01 -6.57 21.62
N LEU A 120 -10.09 -7.78 22.17
CA LEU A 120 -9.24 -8.24 23.26
C LEU A 120 -7.75 -8.22 22.87
N PHE A 121 -7.43 -8.74 21.68
CA PHE A 121 -6.08 -8.74 21.15
C PHE A 121 -5.52 -7.31 21.00
N ARG A 122 -6.36 -6.36 20.55
CA ARG A 122 -5.99 -4.94 20.46
C ARG A 122 -5.66 -4.33 21.83
N VAL A 123 -6.48 -4.61 22.86
CA VAL A 123 -6.26 -4.12 24.23
C VAL A 123 -4.97 -4.69 24.83
N VAL A 124 -4.77 -6.01 24.74
CA VAL A 124 -3.58 -6.71 25.24
C VAL A 124 -2.32 -6.23 24.53
N ARG A 125 -2.37 -6.09 23.19
CA ARG A 125 -1.26 -5.58 22.39
C ARG A 125 -0.84 -4.18 22.82
N GLY A 126 -1.79 -3.29 23.09
CA GLY A 126 -1.50 -1.93 23.56
C GLY A 126 -0.86 -1.86 24.96
N LEU A 127 -1.05 -2.89 25.79
CA LEU A 127 -0.48 -2.97 27.13
C LEU A 127 0.91 -3.62 27.15
N LEU A 128 1.11 -4.69 26.38
CA LEU A 128 2.37 -5.46 26.33
C LEU A 128 3.43 -4.82 25.44
N TYR A 129 2.99 -4.14 24.38
CA TYR A 129 3.86 -3.45 23.44
C TYR A 129 3.44 -1.98 23.39
N PRO A 130 3.62 -1.22 24.48
CA PRO A 130 3.45 0.23 24.41
C PRO A 130 4.43 0.73 23.33
N VAL A 131 3.91 1.43 22.33
CA VAL A 131 4.76 2.02 21.29
C VAL A 131 5.76 2.93 22.01
N PRO A 132 7.08 2.67 21.93
CA PRO A 132 8.07 3.57 22.52
C PRO A 132 7.85 4.96 21.92
N GLN A 133 7.64 5.98 22.75
CA GLN A 133 7.63 7.36 22.25
C GLN A 133 9.03 7.81 21.85
N ASP A 134 10.06 7.24 22.49
CA ASP A 134 11.46 7.40 22.12
C ASP A 134 11.79 6.45 20.96
N GLY A 135 12.11 7.01 19.79
CA GLY A 135 12.56 6.25 18.61
C GLY A 135 11.55 6.12 17.46
N ILE A 136 10.35 6.72 17.56
CA ILE A 136 9.53 6.96 16.37
C ILE A 136 10.25 8.04 15.54
N PRO A 137 10.42 7.85 14.23
CA PRO A 137 10.97 8.89 13.37
C PRO A 137 10.17 10.18 13.55
N ASP A 138 10.85 11.31 13.77
CA ASP A 138 10.16 12.57 13.96
C ASP A 138 9.46 12.99 12.65
N ASN A 139 8.36 13.75 12.73
CA ASN A 139 7.66 14.27 11.55
C ASN A 139 8.44 15.45 10.91
N SER A 140 9.77 15.45 11.01
CA SER A 140 10.63 16.50 10.48
C SER A 140 10.84 16.32 8.98
N ALA A 141 11.09 17.44 8.28
CA ALA A 141 11.40 17.39 6.85
C ALA A 141 12.68 16.58 6.58
N ALA A 142 13.66 16.67 7.49
CA ALA A 142 14.90 15.90 7.39
C ALA A 142 14.65 14.39 7.46
N CYS A 143 13.70 13.94 8.29
CA CYS A 143 13.33 12.54 8.36
C CYS A 143 12.60 12.07 7.10
N CYS A 144 11.66 12.85 6.56
CA CYS A 144 11.03 12.55 5.28
C CYS A 144 12.07 12.39 4.15
N GLU A 145 13.04 13.31 4.07
CA GLU A 145 14.15 13.23 3.11
C GLU A 145 15.02 11.99 3.31
N ALA A 146 15.33 11.62 4.55
CA ALA A 146 16.13 10.44 4.87
C ALA A 146 15.43 9.15 4.41
N PHE A 147 14.13 9.01 4.68
CA PHE A 147 13.34 7.88 4.16
C PHE A 147 13.27 7.86 2.64
N ALA A 148 13.05 9.02 2.01
CA ALA A 148 12.95 9.12 0.56
C ALA A 148 14.24 8.61 -0.10
N ARG A 149 15.39 9.18 0.29
CA ARG A 149 16.73 8.73 -0.17
C ARG A 149 16.96 7.26 0.10
N PHE A 150 16.70 6.79 1.33
CA PHE A 150 16.90 5.39 1.69
C PHE A 150 16.15 4.42 0.78
N PHE A 151 14.86 4.68 0.48
CA PHE A 151 14.09 3.81 -0.39
C PHE A 151 14.60 3.80 -1.83
N VAL A 152 14.99 4.95 -2.38
CA VAL A 152 15.55 5.04 -3.73
C VAL A 152 16.93 4.40 -3.82
N ASP A 153 17.83 4.73 -2.89
CA ASP A 153 19.20 4.21 -2.85
C ASP A 153 19.21 2.69 -2.70
N LYS A 154 18.29 2.15 -1.89
CA LYS A 154 18.12 0.70 -1.73
C LYS A 154 17.78 0.01 -3.06
N VAL A 155 16.87 0.58 -3.84
CA VAL A 155 16.48 0.01 -5.15
C VAL A 155 17.63 0.16 -6.14
N ALA A 156 18.30 1.31 -6.17
CA ALA A 156 19.45 1.54 -7.03
C ALA A 156 20.60 0.55 -6.73
N LEU A 157 20.87 0.27 -5.45
CA LEU A 157 21.88 -0.71 -5.03
C LEU A 157 21.53 -2.14 -5.47
N ILE A 158 20.27 -2.54 -5.36
CA ILE A 158 19.84 -3.86 -5.84
C ILE A 158 20.03 -3.96 -7.36
N ARG A 159 19.66 -2.91 -8.10
CA ARG A 159 19.75 -2.88 -9.56
C ARG A 159 21.17 -2.88 -10.10
N SER A 160 22.10 -2.17 -9.46
CA SER A 160 23.52 -2.22 -9.88
C SER A 160 24.12 -3.63 -9.74
N GLY A 161 23.59 -4.44 -8.82
CA GLY A 161 23.88 -5.86 -8.73
C GLY A 161 23.45 -6.65 -9.98
N PHE A 162 22.33 -6.29 -10.61
CA PHE A 162 21.85 -6.96 -11.83
C PHE A 162 22.75 -6.69 -13.04
N ASP A 163 23.18 -5.44 -13.24
CA ASP A 163 24.04 -5.08 -14.36
C ASP A 163 25.35 -5.89 -14.33
N THR A 164 25.90 -6.07 -13.13
CA THR A 164 27.10 -6.89 -12.90
C THR A 164 26.89 -8.36 -13.34
N ILE A 165 25.71 -8.93 -13.09
CA ILE A 165 25.36 -10.31 -13.45
C ILE A 165 25.04 -10.44 -14.94
N LEU A 166 24.25 -9.52 -15.50
CA LEU A 166 23.86 -9.52 -16.91
C LEU A 166 25.08 -9.35 -17.84
N THR A 167 26.09 -8.57 -17.42
CA THR A 167 27.35 -8.47 -18.17
C THR A 167 28.14 -9.79 -18.18
N ALA A 168 27.92 -10.67 -17.21
CA ALA A 168 28.52 -12.01 -17.15
C ALA A 168 27.72 -13.07 -17.92
N VAL A 169 26.42 -12.82 -18.14
CA VAL A 169 25.50 -13.71 -18.89
C VAL A 169 25.16 -13.04 -20.22
N SER A 170 26.14 -12.95 -21.11
CA SER A 170 25.91 -12.39 -22.44
C SER A 170 25.23 -13.40 -23.37
N GLU A 171 24.20 -12.90 -24.06
CA GLU A 171 23.46 -13.48 -25.22
C GLU A 171 22.53 -14.68 -24.93
N ASP A 172 21.24 -14.41 -24.63
CA ASP A 172 20.11 -15.17 -25.23
C ASP A 172 18.67 -14.73 -24.85
N VAL A 173 18.41 -13.49 -24.41
CA VAL A 173 17.03 -13.08 -24.07
C VAL A 173 16.65 -11.75 -24.70
N ALA A 174 16.42 -11.72 -26.01
CA ALA A 174 15.59 -10.67 -26.63
C ALA A 174 15.20 -11.00 -28.08
N ARG A 175 14.18 -11.83 -28.25
CA ARG A 175 13.11 -11.58 -29.24
C ARG A 175 11.96 -12.52 -28.92
N ALA A 176 11.00 -12.02 -28.13
CA ALA A 176 9.68 -12.64 -28.13
C ALA A 176 9.18 -12.65 -29.59
N PRO A 177 8.66 -13.78 -30.10
CA PRO A 177 8.08 -13.81 -31.43
C PRO A 177 6.97 -12.75 -31.52
N ALA A 178 6.84 -12.11 -32.68
CA ALA A 178 5.83 -11.09 -32.92
C ALA A 178 4.43 -11.72 -32.77
N CYS A 179 3.82 -11.55 -31.60
CA CYS A 179 2.42 -11.90 -31.37
C CYS A 179 1.56 -10.90 -32.18
N PRO A 180 0.52 -11.35 -32.90
CA PRO A 180 -0.43 -10.43 -33.51
C PRO A 180 -1.06 -9.54 -32.43
N ILE A 181 -1.41 -8.31 -32.79
CA ILE A 181 -2.12 -7.43 -31.85
C ILE A 181 -3.52 -8.00 -31.63
N LEU A 182 -3.81 -8.39 -30.39
CA LEU A 182 -5.08 -8.95 -29.93
C LEU A 182 -5.95 -7.90 -29.23
N MET A 183 -5.33 -6.88 -28.62
CA MET A 183 -6.02 -5.80 -27.93
C MET A 183 -5.29 -4.47 -28.16
N ASP A 184 -5.86 -3.62 -29.00
CA ASP A 184 -5.29 -2.31 -29.39
C ASP A 184 -5.99 -1.09 -28.78
N SER A 185 -7.18 -1.32 -28.23
CA SER A 185 -8.09 -0.31 -27.71
C SER A 185 -8.87 -0.81 -26.50
N PHE A 186 -9.22 0.11 -25.61
CA PHE A 186 -10.09 -0.17 -24.47
C PHE A 186 -11.55 0.06 -24.84
N GLN A 187 -12.45 -0.71 -24.20
CA GLN A 187 -13.88 -0.41 -24.21
C GLN A 187 -14.18 0.80 -23.32
N LEU A 188 -14.94 1.76 -23.85
CA LEU A 188 -15.31 2.96 -23.11
C LEU A 188 -16.43 2.68 -22.11
N VAL A 189 -16.32 3.30 -20.93
CA VAL A 189 -17.25 3.10 -19.83
C VAL A 189 -18.53 3.88 -20.08
N GLN A 190 -19.67 3.22 -19.84
CA GLN A 190 -20.99 3.85 -19.94
C GLN A 190 -21.39 4.50 -18.60
N PRO A 191 -22.23 5.55 -18.60
CA PRO A 191 -22.63 6.24 -17.37
C PRO A 191 -23.24 5.30 -16.31
N LYS A 192 -24.03 4.32 -16.75
CA LYS A 192 -24.68 3.33 -15.88
C LYS A 192 -23.70 2.43 -15.11
N ASP A 193 -22.48 2.24 -15.64
CA ASP A 193 -21.49 1.33 -15.05
C ASP A 193 -20.58 2.07 -14.06
N MET A 194 -20.58 3.42 -14.08
CA MET A 194 -19.72 4.24 -13.23
C MET A 194 -20.05 4.14 -11.74
N ASP A 195 -21.33 4.00 -11.40
CA ASP A 195 -21.75 3.83 -9.99
C ASP A 195 -21.13 2.56 -9.39
N LYS A 196 -21.19 1.46 -10.15
CA LYS A 196 -20.56 0.19 -9.77
C LYS A 196 -19.04 0.33 -9.64
N VAL A 197 -18.39 0.92 -10.64
CA VAL A 197 -16.93 1.18 -10.63
C VAL A 197 -16.52 1.98 -9.38
N LEU A 198 -17.22 3.06 -9.06
CA LEU A 198 -16.94 3.89 -7.88
C LEU A 198 -17.20 3.15 -6.56
N GLY A 199 -18.18 2.24 -6.55
CA GLY A 199 -18.49 1.38 -5.40
C GLY A 199 -17.41 0.34 -5.10
N ASP A 200 -16.88 -0.28 -6.15
CA ASP A 200 -15.91 -1.39 -6.08
C ASP A 200 -14.49 -0.92 -5.68
N VAL A 201 -14.12 0.32 -6.00
CA VAL A 201 -12.79 0.87 -5.66
C VAL A 201 -12.68 1.20 -4.17
N LYS A 202 -11.70 0.58 -3.50
CA LYS A 202 -11.42 0.80 -2.07
C LYS A 202 -11.22 2.29 -1.76
N ALA A 203 -12.01 2.81 -0.83
CA ALA A 203 -11.94 4.20 -0.38
C ALA A 203 -10.68 4.44 0.47
N THR A 204 -9.69 5.11 -0.11
CA THR A 204 -8.51 5.60 0.61
C THR A 204 -8.18 7.00 0.13
N THR A 205 -8.19 7.97 1.04
CA THR A 205 -7.88 9.37 0.70
C THR A 205 -6.37 9.58 0.65
N CYS A 206 -5.93 10.22 -0.43
CA CYS A 206 -4.60 10.77 -0.60
C CYS A 206 -4.60 12.24 -0.22
N ILE A 207 -3.46 12.74 0.27
CA ILE A 207 -3.28 14.19 0.52
C ILE A 207 -3.28 15.00 -0.78
N LEU A 208 -3.11 14.34 -1.93
CA LEU A 208 -3.18 14.93 -3.26
C LEU A 208 -4.61 14.92 -3.84
N ASP A 209 -5.57 14.31 -3.14
CA ASP A 209 -6.97 14.35 -3.58
C ASP A 209 -7.56 15.74 -3.27
N PRO A 210 -8.34 16.34 -4.18
CA PRO A 210 -8.98 17.65 -3.94
C PRO A 210 -10.07 17.58 -2.85
N CYS A 211 -10.58 16.38 -2.58
CA CYS A 211 -11.55 16.12 -1.53
C CYS A 211 -11.40 14.70 -0.99
N ALA A 212 -11.98 14.44 0.17
CA ALA A 212 -11.92 13.11 0.77
C ALA A 212 -12.66 12.07 -0.09
N CYS A 213 -12.02 10.92 -0.34
CA CYS A 213 -12.57 9.90 -1.25
C CYS A 213 -13.93 9.32 -0.81
N TRP A 214 -14.26 9.39 0.49
CA TRP A 214 -15.57 8.98 0.99
C TRP A 214 -16.68 9.89 0.43
N LEU A 215 -16.40 11.19 0.24
CA LEU A 215 -17.36 12.13 -0.31
C LEU A 215 -17.66 11.81 -1.78
N VAL A 216 -16.62 11.50 -2.55
CA VAL A 216 -16.76 11.04 -3.95
C VAL A 216 -17.60 9.76 -4.03
N ARG A 217 -17.42 8.84 -3.08
CA ARG A 217 -18.20 7.59 -3.03
C ARG A 217 -19.65 7.80 -2.63
N GLU A 218 -19.95 8.68 -1.69
CA GLU A 218 -21.33 8.95 -1.30
C GLU A 218 -22.06 9.78 -2.37
N ALA A 219 -21.37 10.72 -3.00
CA ALA A 219 -21.90 11.56 -4.08
C ALA A 219 -21.85 10.89 -5.48
N ARG A 220 -21.53 9.60 -5.56
CA ARG A 220 -21.28 8.88 -6.83
C ARG A 220 -22.42 8.95 -7.84
N GLY A 221 -23.67 9.08 -7.39
CA GLY A 221 -24.83 9.25 -8.27
C GLY A 221 -24.79 10.53 -9.11
N GLY A 222 -24.24 11.63 -8.58
CA GLY A 222 -24.08 12.90 -9.29
C GLY A 222 -22.72 13.11 -9.94
N LEU A 223 -21.70 12.32 -9.55
CA LEU A 223 -20.34 12.43 -10.06
C LEU A 223 -20.02 11.50 -11.24
N ALA A 224 -20.96 10.65 -11.63
CA ALA A 224 -20.76 9.66 -12.68
C ALA A 224 -20.21 10.27 -13.97
N GLU A 225 -20.78 11.39 -14.44
CA GLU A 225 -20.34 12.04 -15.68
C GLU A 225 -18.95 12.65 -15.57
N TRP A 226 -18.68 13.38 -14.48
CA TRP A 226 -17.37 13.96 -14.16
C TRP A 226 -16.26 12.92 -14.24
N VAL A 227 -16.45 11.79 -13.56
CA VAL A 227 -15.44 10.72 -13.51
C VAL A 227 -15.36 9.96 -14.83
N LYS A 228 -16.51 9.70 -15.48
CA LYS A 228 -16.57 8.99 -16.77
C LYS A 228 -15.74 9.70 -17.83
N VAL A 229 -15.84 11.03 -17.93
CA VAL A 229 -15.15 11.79 -18.97
C VAL A 229 -13.63 11.69 -18.79
N VAL A 230 -13.13 11.81 -17.56
CA VAL A 230 -11.70 11.60 -17.23
C VAL A 230 -11.25 10.18 -17.59
N VAL A 231 -12.01 9.17 -17.15
CA VAL A 231 -11.69 7.75 -17.43
C VAL A 231 -11.63 7.51 -18.94
N ASN A 232 -12.69 7.88 -19.67
CA ASN A 232 -12.78 7.62 -21.10
C ASN A 232 -11.77 8.44 -21.92
N ALA A 233 -11.38 9.63 -21.47
CA ALA A 233 -10.27 10.37 -22.09
C ALA A 233 -8.95 9.62 -21.91
N SER A 234 -8.64 9.16 -20.69
CA SER A 234 -7.44 8.35 -20.41
C SER A 234 -7.37 7.08 -21.29
N LEU A 235 -8.50 6.39 -21.44
CA LEU A 235 -8.60 5.18 -22.26
C LEU A 235 -8.42 5.47 -23.76
N ARG A 236 -9.05 6.53 -24.29
CA ARG A 236 -8.97 6.91 -25.71
C ARG A 236 -7.59 7.41 -26.10
N GLU A 237 -6.98 8.23 -25.26
CA GLU A 237 -5.68 8.85 -25.54
C GLU A 237 -4.52 7.89 -25.28
N GLY A 238 -4.75 6.81 -24.53
CA GLY A 238 -3.68 5.94 -24.09
C GLY A 238 -2.73 6.63 -23.10
N ILE A 239 -3.24 7.54 -22.28
CA ILE A 239 -2.44 8.36 -21.36
C ILE A 239 -2.92 8.15 -19.93
N PHE A 240 -1.99 7.86 -19.01
CA PHE A 240 -2.25 7.93 -17.58
C PHE A 240 -1.96 9.36 -17.09
N PRO A 241 -2.92 10.07 -16.47
CA PRO A 241 -2.77 11.48 -16.13
C PRO A 241 -1.54 11.78 -15.27
N ALA A 242 -0.83 12.86 -15.59
CA ALA A 242 0.41 13.25 -14.93
C ALA A 242 0.22 13.51 -13.42
N SER A 243 -0.89 14.13 -13.04
CA SER A 243 -1.23 14.41 -11.63
C SER A 243 -1.41 13.14 -10.78
N PHE A 244 -1.67 11.99 -11.42
CA PHE A 244 -1.81 10.69 -10.74
C PHE A 244 -0.50 9.90 -10.68
N LYS A 245 0.59 10.39 -11.30
CA LYS A 245 1.90 9.73 -11.34
C LYS A 245 2.75 9.94 -10.07
N LEU A 246 2.40 10.92 -9.24
CA LEU A 246 3.05 11.15 -7.95
C LEU A 246 2.45 10.23 -6.88
N ALA A 247 3.29 9.39 -6.28
CA ALA A 247 2.92 8.54 -5.16
C ALA A 247 3.31 9.16 -3.81
N VAL A 248 2.39 9.17 -2.85
CA VAL A 248 2.69 9.60 -1.48
C VAL A 248 3.04 8.39 -0.63
N ILE A 249 4.32 8.20 -0.36
CA ILE A 249 4.82 7.08 0.43
C ILE A 249 4.56 7.32 1.91
N LYS A 250 3.86 6.38 2.55
CA LYS A 250 3.71 6.30 4.00
C LYS A 250 4.57 5.15 4.52
N PRO A 251 5.71 5.44 5.17
CA PRO A 251 6.56 4.40 5.74
C PRO A 251 5.78 3.58 6.77
N LEU A 252 5.66 2.27 6.56
CA LEU A 252 4.96 1.37 7.47
C LEU A 252 5.93 0.35 8.05
N LEU A 253 6.00 0.27 9.38
CA LEU A 253 6.87 -0.69 10.05
C LEU A 253 6.50 -2.13 9.65
N LYS A 254 7.48 -2.88 9.12
CA LYS A 254 7.32 -4.26 8.59
C LYS A 254 6.74 -5.20 9.65
N ARG A 255 7.23 -5.10 10.89
CA ARG A 255 6.79 -5.90 12.05
C ARG A 255 6.90 -5.05 13.32
N PRO A 256 5.97 -5.17 14.28
CA PRO A 256 6.01 -4.40 15.53
C PRO A 256 7.24 -4.64 16.40
N SER A 257 7.91 -5.78 16.23
CA SER A 257 9.11 -6.19 16.97
C SER A 257 10.41 -5.62 16.38
N LEU A 258 10.36 -4.98 15.21
CA LEU A 258 11.54 -4.39 14.59
C LEU A 258 11.83 -3.02 15.19
N ASP A 259 13.10 -2.65 15.17
CA ASP A 259 13.56 -1.36 15.67
C ASP A 259 13.02 -0.22 14.79
N PRO A 260 12.17 0.68 15.33
CA PRO A 260 11.59 1.79 14.59
C PRO A 260 12.60 2.90 14.25
N THR A 261 13.82 2.87 14.81
CA THR A 261 14.89 3.82 14.47
C THR A 261 15.62 3.44 13.18
N GLN A 262 15.50 2.18 12.74
CA GLN A 262 16.15 1.67 11.54
C GLN A 262 15.25 1.86 10.31
N LEU A 263 15.74 2.55 9.28
CA LEU A 263 14.97 2.80 8.06
C LEU A 263 14.60 1.50 7.30
N ASP A 264 15.45 0.48 7.35
CA ASP A 264 15.14 -0.82 6.73
C ASP A 264 14.01 -1.58 7.45
N SER A 265 13.62 -1.17 8.66
CA SER A 265 12.45 -1.75 9.33
C SER A 265 11.12 -1.36 8.65
N TYR A 266 11.11 -0.43 7.69
CA TYR A 266 9.90 0.11 7.08
C TYR A 266 9.67 -0.38 5.64
N ARG A 267 8.40 -0.44 5.23
CA ARG A 267 7.94 -0.64 3.86
C ARG A 267 7.48 0.69 3.26
N PRO A 268 7.79 0.97 1.99
CA PRO A 268 7.29 2.14 1.29
C PRO A 268 5.87 1.91 0.75
N ILE A 269 4.83 2.14 1.56
CA ILE A 269 3.45 1.95 1.12
C ILE A 269 2.97 3.17 0.32
N SER A 270 2.66 2.98 -0.97
CA SER A 270 2.18 4.06 -1.83
C SER A 270 0.71 4.44 -1.56
N ASN A 271 0.47 5.66 -1.13
CA ASN A 271 -0.86 6.26 -1.14
C ASN A 271 -1.05 7.04 -2.45
N LEU A 272 -1.91 6.54 -3.33
CA LEU A 272 -2.16 7.10 -4.67
C LEU A 272 -3.49 7.86 -4.70
N PRO A 273 -3.62 8.91 -5.55
CA PRO A 273 -4.87 9.63 -5.73
C PRO A 273 -6.06 8.72 -6.07
N PHE A 274 -7.22 9.00 -5.48
CA PHE A 274 -8.40 8.15 -5.59
C PHE A 274 -8.90 8.03 -7.04
N LEU A 275 -9.00 9.14 -7.78
CA LEU A 275 -9.41 9.07 -9.19
C LEU A 275 -8.40 8.29 -10.06
N GLY A 276 -7.10 8.38 -9.75
CA GLY A 276 -6.09 7.54 -10.40
C GLY A 276 -6.38 6.05 -10.22
N LYS A 277 -6.78 5.64 -9.00
CA LYS A 277 -7.21 4.27 -8.71
C LYS A 277 -8.48 3.88 -9.48
N VAL A 278 -9.43 4.81 -9.67
CA VAL A 278 -10.62 4.55 -10.48
C VAL A 278 -10.25 4.25 -11.94
N VAL A 279 -9.37 5.06 -12.54
CA VAL A 279 -8.84 4.82 -13.90
C VAL A 279 -8.09 3.48 -13.97
N GLU A 280 -7.25 3.17 -12.97
CA GLU A 280 -6.57 1.88 -12.89
C GLU A 280 -7.54 0.70 -12.79
N HIS A 281 -8.62 0.81 -12.01
CA HIS A 281 -9.58 -0.26 -11.82
C HIS A 281 -10.30 -0.64 -13.12
N VAL A 282 -10.69 0.36 -13.92
CA VAL A 282 -11.31 0.12 -15.24
C VAL A 282 -10.34 -0.61 -16.16
N VAL A 283 -9.07 -0.17 -16.21
CA VAL A 283 -8.03 -0.83 -17.04
C VAL A 283 -7.71 -2.23 -16.54
N ALA A 284 -7.57 -2.42 -15.22
CA ALA A 284 -7.32 -3.72 -14.62
C ALA A 284 -8.45 -4.71 -14.91
N THR A 285 -9.71 -4.25 -14.91
CA THR A 285 -10.87 -5.09 -15.23
C THR A 285 -10.80 -5.60 -16.67
N GLN A 286 -10.50 -4.73 -17.63
CA GLN A 286 -10.39 -5.11 -19.04
C GLN A 286 -9.15 -5.99 -19.31
N LEU A 287 -8.00 -5.66 -18.70
CA LEU A 287 -6.80 -6.47 -18.80
C LEU A 287 -7.02 -7.86 -18.18
N GLN A 288 -7.76 -7.96 -17.08
CA GLN A 288 -8.05 -9.23 -16.43
C GLN A 288 -8.93 -10.12 -17.29
N ALA A 289 -9.93 -9.55 -17.98
CA ALA A 289 -10.74 -10.28 -18.95
C ALA A 289 -9.87 -10.80 -20.10
N PHE A 290 -9.02 -9.93 -20.68
CA PHE A 290 -8.07 -10.32 -21.71
C PHE A 290 -7.14 -11.48 -21.29
N LEU A 291 -6.57 -11.41 -20.07
CA LEU A 291 -5.69 -12.46 -19.53
C LEU A 291 -6.40 -13.81 -19.36
N VAL A 292 -7.71 -13.79 -19.04
CA VAL A 292 -8.52 -15.00 -18.91
C VAL A 292 -8.86 -15.56 -20.29
N ASP A 293 -9.29 -14.71 -21.22
CA ASP A 293 -9.69 -15.12 -22.57
C ASP A 293 -8.52 -15.69 -23.38
N THR A 294 -7.30 -15.24 -23.09
CA THR A 294 -6.06 -15.70 -23.73
C THR A 294 -5.33 -16.82 -22.97
N ASP A 295 -5.84 -17.25 -21.82
CA ASP A 295 -5.19 -18.19 -20.90
C ASP A 295 -3.70 -17.86 -20.64
N PHE A 296 -3.40 -16.57 -20.48
CA PHE A 296 -2.00 -16.12 -20.42
C PHE A 296 -1.35 -16.31 -19.04
N LEU A 297 -2.14 -16.51 -17.97
CA LEU A 297 -1.59 -16.61 -16.62
C LEU A 297 -0.86 -17.94 -16.41
N ASP A 298 0.31 -17.90 -15.74
CA ASP A 298 1.03 -19.12 -15.37
C ASP A 298 0.15 -19.98 -14.44
N PRO A 299 -0.11 -21.26 -14.76
CA PRO A 299 -0.83 -22.19 -13.89
C PRO A 299 -0.23 -22.32 -12.48
N ALA A 300 1.09 -22.15 -12.34
CA ALA A 300 1.79 -22.21 -11.06
C ALA A 300 1.66 -20.93 -10.22
N GLN A 301 1.14 -19.84 -10.78
CA GLN A 301 0.93 -18.58 -10.07
C GLN A 301 -0.47 -18.51 -9.44
N SER A 302 -0.50 -18.55 -8.11
CA SER A 302 -1.73 -18.42 -7.31
C SER A 302 -1.94 -17.02 -6.73
N GLY A 303 -0.92 -16.17 -6.70
CA GLY A 303 -1.02 -14.81 -6.19
C GLY A 303 -1.84 -13.90 -7.10
N PHE A 304 -2.76 -13.12 -6.52
CA PHE A 304 -3.61 -12.15 -7.24
C PHE A 304 -4.39 -12.74 -8.43
N ARG A 305 -4.76 -14.02 -8.33
CA ARG A 305 -5.59 -14.71 -9.31
C ARG A 305 -6.98 -15.02 -8.73
N PRO A 306 -8.09 -14.68 -9.44
CA PRO A 306 -9.42 -15.04 -8.98
C PRO A 306 -9.56 -16.54 -8.70
N GLY A 307 -10.14 -16.92 -7.56
CA GLY A 307 -10.31 -18.31 -7.15
C GLY A 307 -9.09 -18.98 -6.50
N HIS A 308 -7.95 -18.29 -6.43
CA HIS A 308 -6.73 -18.76 -5.75
C HIS A 308 -6.46 -17.97 -4.47
N GLY A 309 -5.83 -18.62 -3.48
CA GLY A 309 -5.40 -17.98 -2.25
C GLY A 309 -4.26 -18.74 -1.58
N THR A 310 -3.78 -18.24 -0.45
CA THR A 310 -2.68 -18.89 0.29
C THR A 310 -3.00 -20.32 0.71
N LYS A 311 -4.27 -20.60 1.01
CA LYS A 311 -4.73 -21.95 1.36
C LYS A 311 -4.70 -22.92 0.19
N THR A 312 -5.15 -22.49 -1.00
CA THR A 312 -5.15 -23.35 -2.19
C THR A 312 -3.71 -23.65 -2.62
N ALA A 313 -2.84 -22.64 -2.55
CA ALA A 313 -1.40 -22.78 -2.76
C ALA A 313 -0.76 -23.81 -1.82
N LEU A 314 -1.04 -23.70 -0.51
CA LEU A 314 -0.50 -24.60 0.49
C LEU A 314 -1.01 -26.03 0.30
N VAL A 315 -2.32 -26.19 0.05
CA VAL A 315 -2.92 -27.51 -0.17
C VAL A 315 -2.30 -28.18 -1.39
N ALA A 316 -2.15 -27.47 -2.51
CA ALA A 316 -1.54 -28.00 -3.72
C ALA A 316 -0.09 -28.49 -3.47
N LEU A 317 0.72 -27.66 -2.81
CA LEU A 317 2.11 -28.05 -2.49
C LEU A 317 2.18 -29.26 -1.57
N VAL A 318 1.41 -29.26 -0.47
CA VAL A 318 1.45 -30.35 0.52
C VAL A 318 0.97 -31.65 -0.10
N ASP A 319 -0.10 -31.61 -0.89
CA ASP A 319 -0.63 -32.77 -1.63
C ASP A 319 0.43 -33.33 -2.60
N ASP A 320 1.15 -32.48 -3.34
CA ASP A 320 2.23 -32.91 -4.22
C ASP A 320 3.43 -33.53 -3.47
N LEU A 321 3.79 -32.98 -2.31
CA LEU A 321 4.85 -33.53 -1.48
C LEU A 321 4.45 -34.87 -0.83
N CYS A 322 3.20 -34.99 -0.38
CA CYS A 322 2.66 -36.23 0.17
C CYS A 322 2.59 -37.35 -0.89
N ARG A 323 2.15 -37.04 -2.11
CA ARG A 323 2.13 -38.02 -3.22
C ARG A 323 3.52 -38.56 -3.53
N GLU A 324 4.54 -37.72 -3.47
CA GLU A 324 5.92 -38.16 -3.71
C GLU A 324 6.48 -38.97 -2.55
N LEU A 325 6.11 -38.61 -1.31
CA LEU A 325 6.43 -39.43 -0.14
C LEU A 325 5.80 -40.82 -0.23
N ASP A 326 4.53 -40.92 -0.66
CA ASP A 326 3.83 -42.19 -0.85
C ASP A 326 4.48 -43.07 -1.94
N ARG A 327 5.17 -42.45 -2.91
CA ARG A 327 5.97 -43.13 -3.93
C ARG A 327 7.35 -43.58 -3.42
N GLY A 328 7.67 -43.28 -2.16
CA GLY A 328 8.96 -43.58 -1.55
C GLY A 328 10.06 -42.59 -1.94
N SER A 329 9.73 -41.46 -2.57
CA SER A 329 10.69 -40.41 -2.94
C SER A 329 11.02 -39.51 -1.74
N VAL A 330 12.21 -38.88 -1.79
CA VAL A 330 12.57 -37.74 -0.94
C VAL A 330 12.30 -36.46 -1.71
N SER A 331 11.68 -35.47 -1.06
CA SER A 331 11.40 -34.17 -1.67
C SER A 331 12.24 -33.08 -1.04
N LEU A 332 12.83 -32.22 -1.86
CA LEU A 332 13.47 -30.98 -1.46
C LEU A 332 12.53 -29.81 -1.77
N LEU A 333 12.40 -28.88 -0.83
CA LEU A 333 11.69 -27.61 -0.99
C LEU A 333 12.67 -26.46 -0.77
N VAL A 334 12.81 -25.60 -1.77
CA VAL A 334 13.61 -24.37 -1.73
C VAL A 334 12.68 -23.18 -1.79
N LEU A 335 12.80 -22.28 -0.82
CA LEU A 335 12.01 -21.06 -0.71
C LEU A 335 12.88 -19.87 -1.09
N LEU A 336 12.51 -19.16 -2.15
CA LEU A 336 13.19 -17.94 -2.60
C LEU A 336 12.32 -16.73 -2.31
N ASP A 337 12.93 -15.70 -1.74
CA ASP A 337 12.30 -14.40 -1.47
C ASP A 337 13.01 -13.31 -2.30
N LEU A 338 12.22 -12.56 -3.07
CA LEU A 338 12.73 -11.54 -3.97
C LEU A 338 12.84 -10.20 -3.25
N SER A 339 14.07 -9.68 -3.16
CA SER A 339 14.33 -8.38 -2.53
C SER A 339 13.70 -7.23 -3.32
N ALA A 340 12.86 -6.44 -2.65
CA ALA A 340 12.21 -5.25 -3.22
C ALA A 340 11.49 -5.52 -4.57
N ALA A 341 10.87 -6.70 -4.70
CA ALA A 341 10.40 -7.25 -5.98
C ALA A 341 9.60 -6.26 -6.86
N PHE A 342 8.60 -5.59 -6.27
CA PHE A 342 7.79 -4.59 -6.98
C PHE A 342 8.57 -3.34 -7.36
N ASP A 343 9.50 -2.91 -6.51
CA ASP A 343 10.27 -1.67 -6.70
C ASP A 343 11.39 -1.84 -7.73
N THR A 344 11.79 -3.09 -8.03
CA THR A 344 12.88 -3.40 -8.98
C THR A 344 12.42 -3.73 -10.40
N VAL A 345 11.11 -3.81 -10.65
CA VAL A 345 10.55 -4.19 -11.97
C VAL A 345 11.10 -3.29 -13.07
N ASP A 346 11.70 -3.88 -14.10
CA ASP A 346 12.21 -3.12 -15.24
C ASP A 346 11.07 -2.76 -16.21
N HIS A 347 10.94 -1.47 -16.53
CA HIS A 347 9.86 -0.97 -17.39
C HIS A 347 9.99 -1.45 -18.83
N GLY A 348 11.21 -1.52 -19.37
CA GLY A 348 11.44 -1.97 -20.74
C GLY A 348 11.10 -3.44 -20.92
N ILE A 349 11.55 -4.29 -19.98
CA ILE A 349 11.21 -5.72 -19.98
C ILE A 349 9.70 -5.92 -19.81
N LEU A 350 9.04 -5.19 -18.90
CA LEU A 350 7.59 -5.27 -18.70
C LEU A 350 6.82 -4.86 -19.97
N LEU A 351 7.18 -3.74 -20.59
CA LEU A 351 6.53 -3.27 -21.83
C LEU A 351 6.75 -4.23 -23.00
N GLY A 352 7.95 -4.78 -23.14
CA GLY A 352 8.24 -5.80 -24.15
C GLY A 352 7.38 -7.06 -23.98
N ARG A 353 7.11 -7.46 -22.73
CA ARG A 353 6.21 -8.60 -22.42
C ARG A 353 4.76 -8.28 -22.70
N LEU A 354 4.28 -7.09 -22.34
CA LEU A 354 2.94 -6.63 -22.67
C LEU A 354 2.71 -6.60 -24.19
N ALA A 355 3.70 -6.11 -24.96
CA ALA A 355 3.64 -6.17 -26.42
C ALA A 355 3.66 -7.62 -26.94
N GLY A 356 4.52 -8.48 -26.36
CA GLY A 356 4.59 -9.91 -26.70
C GLY A 356 3.34 -10.72 -26.38
N MET A 357 2.45 -10.20 -25.53
CA MET A 357 1.12 -10.76 -25.26
C MET A 357 0.08 -10.42 -26.33
N GLY A 358 0.40 -9.52 -27.26
CA GLY A 358 -0.55 -8.98 -28.22
C GLY A 358 -1.23 -7.69 -27.79
N LEU A 359 -0.73 -6.98 -26.76
CA LEU A 359 -1.21 -5.62 -26.47
C LEU A 359 -0.58 -4.62 -27.43
N GLY A 360 -1.40 -3.76 -28.04
CA GLY A 360 -0.96 -2.74 -28.99
C GLY A 360 -1.70 -1.42 -28.82
N GLY A 361 -1.52 -0.51 -29.78
CA GLY A 361 -2.26 0.75 -29.88
C GLY A 361 -2.29 1.56 -28.58
N THR A 362 -3.47 2.11 -28.29
CA THR A 362 -3.73 2.92 -27.08
C THR A 362 -3.55 2.13 -25.79
N VAL A 363 -3.73 0.81 -25.83
CA VAL A 363 -3.60 -0.05 -24.64
C VAL A 363 -2.14 -0.14 -24.20
N LEU A 364 -1.22 -0.41 -25.13
CA LEU A 364 0.21 -0.44 -24.82
C LEU A 364 0.73 0.95 -24.43
N GLN A 365 0.32 1.99 -25.16
CA GLN A 365 0.65 3.39 -24.84
C GLN A 365 0.21 3.78 -23.43
N ARG A 366 -0.99 3.35 -23.01
CA ARG A 366 -1.49 3.60 -21.66
C ARG A 366 -0.61 2.97 -20.59
N HIS A 367 -0.15 1.74 -20.80
CA HIS A 367 0.74 1.07 -19.86
C HIS A 367 2.12 1.72 -19.82
N GLN A 368 2.65 2.14 -20.97
CA GLN A 368 3.87 2.94 -21.04
C GLN A 368 3.72 4.24 -20.26
N SER A 369 2.66 5.00 -20.50
CA SER A 369 2.35 6.24 -19.79
C SER A 369 2.14 6.03 -18.29
N PHE A 370 1.59 4.89 -17.86
CA PHE A 370 1.44 4.54 -16.44
C PHE A 370 2.79 4.34 -15.72
N LEU A 371 3.80 3.80 -16.43
CA LEU A 371 5.12 3.49 -15.90
C LEU A 371 6.09 4.68 -15.99
N GLU A 372 6.01 5.47 -17.06
CA GLU A 372 6.91 6.60 -17.33
C GLU A 372 6.53 7.88 -16.58
N GLY A 373 7.55 8.66 -16.21
CA GLY A 373 7.36 9.96 -15.57
C GLY A 373 6.80 9.86 -14.15
N ARG A 374 7.01 8.72 -13.48
CA ARG A 374 6.58 8.52 -12.10
C ARG A 374 7.52 9.16 -11.11
N SER A 375 6.95 9.63 -10.02
CA SER A 375 7.70 10.14 -8.87
C SER A 375 7.05 9.70 -7.58
N GLN A 376 7.80 9.79 -6.49
CA GLN A 376 7.33 9.51 -5.15
C GLN A 376 7.82 10.56 -4.17
N MET A 377 7.03 10.84 -3.12
CA MET A 377 7.46 11.64 -1.98
C MET A 377 7.08 10.94 -0.69
N VAL A 378 7.90 11.05 0.35
CA VAL A 378 7.61 10.49 1.68
C VAL A 378 6.83 11.50 2.51
N SER A 379 5.76 11.04 3.16
CA SER A 379 4.94 11.85 4.07
C SER A 379 4.94 11.25 5.48
N LEU A 380 5.32 12.07 6.45
CA LEU A 380 5.28 11.77 7.89
C LEU A 380 4.44 12.85 8.59
N GLY A 381 3.21 12.51 8.96
CA GLY A 381 2.24 13.49 9.45
C GLY A 381 1.92 14.52 8.36
N ASP A 382 2.08 15.81 8.70
CA ASP A 382 1.80 16.92 7.79
C ASP A 382 3.04 17.37 6.98
N THR A 383 4.18 16.71 7.17
CA THR A 383 5.44 17.03 6.49
C THR A 383 5.71 16.07 5.34
N CYS A 384 6.21 16.59 4.22
CA CYS A 384 6.58 15.81 3.04
C CYS A 384 8.03 16.06 2.63
N SER A 385 8.67 15.07 2.00
CA SER A 385 9.94 15.23 1.29
C SER A 385 9.74 15.91 -0.07
N ALA A 386 10.82 16.32 -0.70
CA ALA A 386 10.85 16.61 -2.13
C ALA A 386 10.46 15.34 -2.94
N PRO A 387 9.77 15.51 -4.09
CA PRO A 387 9.52 14.42 -5.01
C PRO A 387 10.81 13.84 -5.61
N GLN A 388 10.88 12.52 -5.70
CA GLN A 388 11.97 11.78 -6.32
C GLN A 388 11.45 10.98 -7.50
N THR A 389 12.11 11.11 -8.65
CA THR A 389 11.74 10.40 -9.87
C THR A 389 12.09 8.90 -9.76
N LEU A 390 11.20 8.05 -10.25
CA LEU A 390 11.40 6.61 -10.32
C LEU A 390 11.68 6.18 -11.76
N THR A 391 12.74 5.39 -11.94
CA THR A 391 13.16 4.84 -13.24
C THR A 391 12.78 3.37 -13.43
N CYS A 392 12.26 2.74 -12.38
CA CYS A 392 11.86 1.35 -12.34
C CYS A 392 10.79 1.13 -11.27
N GLY A 393 10.27 -0.08 -11.22
CA GLY A 393 9.29 -0.53 -10.25
C GLY A 393 7.85 -0.20 -10.64
N VAL A 394 6.93 -0.81 -9.92
CA VAL A 394 5.49 -0.53 -9.97
C VAL A 394 4.97 -0.27 -8.55
N PRO A 395 4.00 0.65 -8.33
CA PRO A 395 3.61 1.04 -6.97
C PRO A 395 2.96 -0.10 -6.15
N GLN A 396 3.43 -0.36 -4.93
CA GLN A 396 2.99 -1.49 -4.08
C GLN A 396 1.50 -1.46 -3.66
N SER A 397 0.78 -0.37 -3.91
CA SER A 397 -0.64 -0.20 -3.55
C SER A 397 -1.49 0.32 -4.72
N SER A 398 -0.96 0.19 -5.94
CA SER A 398 -1.71 0.36 -7.17
C SER A 398 -2.56 -0.89 -7.42
N ILE A 399 -3.70 -0.70 -8.08
CA ILE A 399 -4.64 -1.80 -8.41
C ILE A 399 -4.05 -2.66 -9.52
N LEU A 400 -3.36 -2.02 -10.48
CA LEU A 400 -2.82 -2.69 -11.66
C LEU A 400 -1.47 -3.39 -11.40
N SER A 401 -0.70 -2.87 -10.44
CA SER A 401 0.68 -3.34 -10.16
C SER A 401 0.80 -4.84 -9.89
N PRO A 402 -0.09 -5.49 -9.11
CA PRO A 402 -0.09 -6.94 -8.94
C PRO A 402 -0.19 -7.74 -10.25
N MET A 403 -1.06 -7.32 -11.17
CA MET A 403 -1.24 -8.01 -12.46
C MET A 403 0.00 -7.84 -13.34
N LEU A 404 0.56 -6.62 -13.38
CA LEU A 404 1.79 -6.34 -14.11
C LEU A 404 2.97 -7.15 -13.56
N PHE A 405 3.05 -7.30 -12.24
CA PHE A 405 4.06 -8.14 -11.60
C PHE A 405 3.92 -9.61 -11.98
N ASN A 406 2.69 -10.15 -12.02
CA ASN A 406 2.46 -11.52 -12.46
C ASN A 406 2.88 -11.74 -13.92
N ILE A 407 2.57 -10.80 -14.82
CA ILE A 407 3.03 -10.81 -16.21
C ILE A 407 4.58 -10.76 -16.27
N TYR A 408 5.18 -9.95 -15.42
CA TYR A 408 6.63 -9.85 -15.26
C TYR A 408 7.28 -11.10 -14.65
N MET A 409 6.54 -11.96 -13.96
CA MET A 409 7.08 -13.20 -13.39
C MET A 409 6.82 -14.45 -14.26
N LYS A 410 5.86 -14.42 -15.20
CA LYS A 410 5.46 -15.61 -15.98
C LYS A 410 6.63 -16.44 -16.59
N PRO A 411 7.61 -15.87 -17.30
CA PRO A 411 8.70 -16.64 -17.89
C PRO A 411 9.59 -17.35 -16.86
N LEU A 412 9.62 -16.89 -15.61
CA LEU A 412 10.37 -17.56 -14.55
C LEU A 412 9.78 -18.96 -14.29
N GLY A 413 8.46 -19.09 -14.23
CA GLY A 413 7.80 -20.39 -14.02
C GLY A 413 8.00 -21.33 -15.20
N GLU A 414 8.01 -20.82 -16.43
CA GLU A 414 8.33 -21.58 -17.64
C GLU A 414 9.79 -22.08 -17.63
N LEU A 415 10.72 -21.21 -17.27
CA LEU A 415 12.15 -21.54 -17.15
C LEU A 415 12.40 -22.60 -16.09
N ILE A 416 11.80 -22.47 -14.90
CA ILE A 416 11.95 -23.47 -13.84
C ILE A 416 11.47 -24.84 -14.32
N ARG A 417 10.30 -24.88 -14.98
CA ARG A 417 9.74 -26.12 -15.51
C ARG A 417 10.60 -26.73 -16.62
N SER A 418 11.31 -25.92 -17.42
CA SER A 418 12.21 -26.46 -18.45
C SER A 418 13.40 -27.23 -17.89
N PHE A 419 13.77 -26.99 -16.61
CA PHE A 419 14.79 -27.78 -15.90
C PHE A 419 14.22 -29.00 -15.17
N GLY A 420 12.93 -29.35 -15.35
CA GLY A 420 12.29 -30.47 -14.65
C GLY A 420 12.06 -30.23 -13.16
N VAL A 421 12.17 -28.99 -12.71
CA VAL A 421 11.88 -28.58 -11.34
C VAL A 421 10.41 -28.12 -11.28
N ARG A 422 9.67 -28.55 -10.27
CA ARG A 422 8.31 -28.06 -10.04
C ARG A 422 8.37 -26.76 -9.26
N CYS A 423 7.42 -25.87 -9.49
CA CYS A 423 7.29 -24.65 -8.71
C CYS A 423 5.86 -24.32 -8.37
N HIS A 424 5.73 -23.52 -7.32
CA HIS A 424 4.51 -22.83 -6.98
C HIS A 424 4.86 -21.39 -6.63
N LEU A 425 4.17 -20.44 -7.25
CA LEU A 425 4.40 -19.02 -7.10
C LEU A 425 3.23 -18.39 -6.34
N TYR A 426 3.54 -17.52 -5.38
CA TYR A 426 2.56 -16.64 -4.76
C TYR A 426 3.10 -15.21 -4.77
N VAL A 427 2.75 -14.48 -5.82
CA VAL A 427 3.31 -13.14 -6.09
C VAL A 427 4.83 -13.24 -6.24
N HIS A 428 5.59 -12.75 -5.26
CA HIS A 428 7.06 -12.74 -5.23
C HIS A 428 7.65 -13.93 -4.44
N ASP A 429 6.82 -14.66 -3.69
CA ASP A 429 7.25 -15.87 -2.99
C ASP A 429 7.36 -17.01 -4.02
N VAL A 430 8.59 -17.46 -4.27
CA VAL A 430 8.89 -18.51 -5.24
C VAL A 430 9.24 -19.78 -4.48
N GLN A 431 8.48 -20.85 -4.70
CA GLN A 431 8.69 -22.13 -4.05
C GLN A 431 9.09 -23.14 -5.12
N LEU A 432 10.31 -23.65 -5.03
CA LEU A 432 10.84 -24.67 -5.94
C LEU A 432 10.84 -26.00 -5.20
N TYR A 433 10.40 -27.07 -5.86
CA TYR A 433 10.46 -28.39 -5.26
C TYR A 433 10.76 -29.46 -6.29
N HIS A 434 11.56 -30.43 -5.87
CA HIS A 434 11.98 -31.55 -6.67
C HIS A 434 12.01 -32.81 -5.81
N SER A 435 11.64 -33.94 -6.40
CA SER A 435 11.54 -35.21 -5.70
C SER A 435 12.37 -36.25 -6.42
N PHE A 436 13.13 -37.03 -5.66
CA PHE A 436 14.08 -38.00 -6.18
C PHE A 436 14.03 -39.30 -5.35
N PRO A 437 14.38 -40.45 -5.95
CA PRO A 437 14.49 -41.70 -5.21
C PRO A 437 15.53 -41.59 -4.08
N PRO A 438 15.37 -42.33 -2.98
CA PRO A 438 16.29 -42.31 -1.82
C PRO A 438 17.63 -43.04 -2.11
N VAL A 439 18.24 -42.81 -3.28
CA VAL A 439 19.52 -43.40 -3.68
C VAL A 439 20.62 -42.35 -3.51
N THR A 440 21.57 -42.66 -2.61
CA THR A 440 22.52 -41.75 -1.96
C THR A 440 23.57 -41.08 -2.86
N LYS A 441 23.55 -41.27 -4.19
CA LYS A 441 24.55 -40.71 -5.12
C LYS A 441 24.01 -39.68 -6.11
N GLU A 442 22.72 -39.73 -6.45
CA GLU A 442 22.13 -38.85 -7.48
C GLU A 442 21.66 -37.51 -6.89
N ALA A 443 21.24 -37.48 -5.62
CA ALA A 443 20.75 -36.28 -4.94
C ALA A 443 21.77 -35.12 -4.90
N VAL A 444 23.07 -35.42 -4.83
CA VAL A 444 24.15 -34.41 -4.78
C VAL A 444 24.47 -33.83 -6.17
N GLN A 445 24.14 -34.54 -7.25
CA GLN A 445 24.40 -34.10 -8.63
C GLN A 445 23.30 -33.20 -9.19
N VAL A 446 22.07 -33.27 -8.66
CA VAL A 446 20.95 -32.39 -9.08
C VAL A 446 20.97 -31.04 -8.36
N LEU A 447 21.71 -30.94 -7.24
CA LEU A 447 21.75 -29.74 -6.38
C LEU A 447 22.99 -28.86 -6.55
N ASN A 448 24.01 -29.34 -7.27
CA ASN A 448 25.15 -28.54 -7.74
C ASN A 448 24.94 -28.19 -9.21
#